data_AF-A0A377NH25-F1
#
_entry.id   AF-A0A377NH25-F1
#
_cell.length_a   1.000
_cell.length_b   1.000
_cell.length_c   1.000
_cell.angle_alpha   90.00
_cell.angle_beta   90.00
_cell.angle_gamma   90.00
#
_symmetry.space_group_name_H-M   'P 1'
#
loop_
_entity.id
_entity.type
_entity.pdbx_description
1 polymer ?
#
loop_
_entity_poly.entity_id
_entity_poly.type
_entity_poly.pdbx_seq_one_letter_code
_entity_poly.pdbx_strand_id
1 'polypeptide(L)'
;MWTLQSRFSPQWIEGKPVIDIMRKYSMKEDGDERGAAKNRFDCKHLNRGGAAGYIAKYIAKNIDGYALEGERDHETGELLTDSAAAITAWAATWRIPQFHPIGLPTMGSYRECRRIRSISLTETFDEEVEAVRAAADAGDFMAYMTAQGGANVPRDDQRVRVARRVANELNAYDEEVKKVVGIFAPHLGESHVYETRTTQWRIVASAVDSEVLTVKSASGAPRVLSITVG
;
A
#
# COMPACT_ATOMS: atom_id res chain seq x y z
N MET A 1 9.29 -6.37 23.50
CA MET A 1 10.49 -5.98 22.71
C MET A 1 10.07 -5.92 21.24
N TRP A 2 9.86 -4.73 20.69
CA TRP A 2 9.37 -4.56 19.31
C TRP A 2 10.55 -4.56 18.33
N THR A 3 10.81 -5.68 17.66
CA THR A 3 11.82 -5.76 16.59
C THR A 3 11.24 -5.31 15.26
N LEU A 4 11.62 -4.11 14.80
CA LEU A 4 11.33 -3.61 13.46
C LEU A 4 12.25 -4.34 12.44
N GLN A 5 11.70 -5.26 11.64
CA GLN A 5 12.46 -5.95 10.58
C GLN A 5 12.06 -5.41 9.19
N SER A 6 12.83 -4.47 8.66
CA SER A 6 12.80 -4.10 7.24
C SER A 6 13.92 -4.84 6.49
N ARG A 7 13.62 -5.55 5.39
CA ARG A 7 14.60 -6.30 4.59
C ARG A 7 14.35 -6.10 3.09
N PHE A 8 15.41 -5.77 2.33
CA PHE A 8 15.39 -5.45 0.89
C PHE A 8 15.97 -6.58 0.02
N SER A 9 15.61 -6.60 -1.27
CA SER A 9 16.02 -7.60 -2.28
C SER A 9 17.41 -7.32 -2.90
N PRO A 10 18.21 -8.33 -3.28
CA PRO A 10 19.67 -8.20 -3.46
C PRO A 10 20.16 -7.54 -4.75
N GLN A 11 19.33 -7.37 -5.78
CA GLN A 11 19.81 -6.84 -7.07
C GLN A 11 19.83 -5.31 -7.18
N TRP A 12 19.33 -4.57 -6.17
CA TRP A 12 19.14 -3.11 -6.30
C TRP A 12 19.60 -2.26 -5.11
N ILE A 13 20.25 -2.85 -4.12
CA ILE A 13 20.86 -2.09 -3.02
C ILE A 13 22.15 -2.83 -2.69
N GLU A 14 23.30 -2.18 -2.84
CA GLU A 14 24.52 -2.62 -2.18
C GLU A 14 24.20 -2.78 -0.69
N GLY A 15 23.98 -4.00 -0.20
CA GLY A 15 23.36 -4.25 1.11
C GLY A 15 24.24 -3.97 2.33
N LYS A 16 25.52 -3.64 2.11
CA LYS A 16 26.49 -3.38 3.19
C LYS A 16 26.14 -2.14 4.04
N PRO A 17 25.82 -0.97 3.46
CA PRO A 17 25.57 0.24 4.24
C PRO A 17 24.35 0.11 5.16
N VAL A 18 23.28 -0.57 4.74
CA VAL A 18 22.07 -0.72 5.55
C VAL A 18 22.32 -1.63 6.76
N ILE A 19 22.98 -2.76 6.56
CA ILE A 19 23.34 -3.69 7.64
C ILE A 19 24.25 -2.99 8.65
N ASP A 20 25.22 -2.21 8.16
CA ASP A 20 26.15 -1.47 9.02
C ASP A 20 25.45 -0.36 9.81
N ILE A 21 24.53 0.37 9.18
CA ILE A 21 23.71 1.39 9.85
C ILE A 21 22.84 0.76 10.93
N MET A 22 22.12 -0.33 10.62
CA MET A 22 21.27 -1.02 11.61
C MET A 22 22.09 -1.60 12.76
N ARG A 23 23.26 -2.18 12.47
CA ARG A 23 24.20 -2.65 13.50
C ARG A 23 24.70 -1.50 14.36
N LYS A 24 25.04 -0.35 13.77
CA LYS A 24 25.45 0.84 14.52
C LYS A 24 24.36 1.32 15.48
N TYR A 25 23.11 1.42 15.03
CA TYR A 25 22.00 1.87 15.87
C TYR A 25 21.62 0.87 16.96
N SER A 26 21.60 -0.43 16.64
CA SER A 26 21.32 -1.48 17.64
C SER A 26 22.36 -1.56 18.74
N MET A 27 23.60 -1.15 18.47
CA MET A 27 24.69 -1.08 19.46
C MET A 27 24.78 0.27 20.19
N LYS A 28 23.89 1.23 19.89
CA LYS A 28 23.94 2.58 20.48
C LYS A 28 23.57 2.58 21.96
N GLU A 29 22.71 1.66 22.37
CA GLU A 29 22.27 1.49 23.75
C GLU A 29 22.89 0.22 24.34
N ASP A 30 23.61 0.37 25.45
CA ASP A 30 24.30 -0.71 26.16
C ASP A 30 25.19 -1.60 25.28
N GLY A 31 25.82 -1.05 24.23
CA GLY A 31 26.61 -1.82 23.26
C GLY A 31 27.76 -2.66 23.86
N ASP A 32 28.20 -2.33 25.08
CA ASP A 32 29.27 -3.00 25.81
C ASP A 32 28.77 -4.12 26.74
N GLU A 33 27.46 -4.38 26.82
CA GLU A 33 26.94 -5.46 27.66
C GLU A 33 27.44 -6.84 27.21
N ARG A 34 27.56 -7.76 28.16
CA ARG A 34 28.07 -9.10 27.87
C ARG A 34 27.17 -9.83 26.87
N GLY A 35 27.69 -10.05 25.66
CA GLY A 35 26.97 -10.71 24.56
C GLY A 35 26.24 -9.77 23.60
N ALA A 36 26.35 -8.44 23.78
CA ALA A 36 25.74 -7.44 22.92
C ALA A 36 26.03 -7.69 21.43
N ALA A 37 27.30 -7.86 21.07
CA ALA A 37 27.74 -8.09 19.70
C ALA A 37 27.07 -9.29 19.00
N LYS A 38 26.64 -10.30 19.78
CA LYS A 38 25.96 -11.50 19.27
C LYS A 38 24.44 -11.36 19.26
N ASN A 39 23.86 -10.73 20.28
CA ASN A 39 22.41 -10.79 20.55
C ASN A 39 21.66 -9.52 20.14
N ARG A 40 22.31 -8.35 20.11
CA ARG A 40 21.64 -7.08 19.77
C ARG A 40 21.29 -6.96 18.29
N PHE A 41 22.06 -7.62 17.41
CA PHE A 41 21.80 -7.59 15.98
C PHE A 41 22.23 -8.86 15.26
N ASP A 42 21.23 -9.62 14.81
CA ASP A 42 21.40 -10.82 14.00
C ASP A 42 20.79 -10.60 12.61
N CYS A 43 21.61 -10.74 11.57
CA CYS A 43 21.21 -10.61 10.18
C CYS A 43 21.37 -11.95 9.45
N LYS A 44 20.27 -12.70 9.34
CA LYS A 44 20.22 -13.96 8.61
C LYS A 44 19.77 -13.75 7.16
N HIS A 45 20.52 -14.29 6.20
CA HIS A 45 20.06 -14.41 4.81
C HIS A 45 18.97 -15.49 4.71
N LEU A 46 17.93 -15.20 3.93
CA LEU A 46 16.79 -16.10 3.78
C LEU A 46 16.97 -16.95 2.52
N ASN A 47 17.35 -18.22 2.69
CA ASN A 47 17.76 -19.11 1.58
C ASN A 47 16.73 -20.22 1.25
N ARG A 48 15.61 -20.33 1.98
CA ARG A 48 14.54 -21.32 1.72
C ARG A 48 13.16 -20.65 1.78
N GLY A 49 12.32 -20.83 0.74
CA GLY A 49 10.97 -20.25 0.62
C GLY A 49 10.91 -18.79 0.14
N GLY A 50 12.06 -18.12 0.00
CA GLY A 50 12.20 -16.75 -0.48
C GLY A 50 11.73 -15.68 0.53
N ALA A 51 12.33 -14.49 0.48
CA ALA A 51 11.87 -13.34 1.26
C ALA A 51 10.37 -13.05 1.04
N ALA A 52 9.88 -13.31 -0.17
CA ALA A 52 8.46 -13.24 -0.52
C ALA A 52 7.59 -14.23 0.28
N GLY A 53 7.98 -15.50 0.41
CA GLY A 53 7.21 -16.49 1.17
C GLY A 53 7.17 -16.17 2.67
N TYR A 54 8.26 -15.61 3.21
CA TYR A 54 8.26 -15.10 4.59
C TYR A 54 7.31 -13.92 4.75
N ILE A 55 7.41 -12.89 3.90
CA ILE A 55 6.48 -11.74 3.95
C ILE A 55 5.03 -12.21 3.81
N ALA A 56 4.75 -13.09 2.85
CA ALA A 56 3.42 -13.66 2.63
C ALA A 56 2.91 -14.41 3.87
N LYS A 57 3.77 -15.17 4.57
CA LYS A 57 3.44 -15.84 5.83
C LYS A 57 2.97 -14.85 6.90
N TYR A 58 3.65 -13.72 7.07
CA TYR A 58 3.25 -12.72 8.08
C TYR A 58 2.02 -11.94 7.67
N ILE A 59 1.85 -11.63 6.38
CA ILE A 59 0.63 -10.99 5.89
C ILE A 59 -0.57 -11.90 6.13
N ALA A 60 -0.48 -13.18 5.73
CA ALA A 60 -1.55 -14.15 5.93
C ALA A 60 -1.93 -14.26 7.42
N LYS A 61 -0.94 -14.52 8.29
CA LYS A 61 -1.16 -14.62 9.74
C LYS A 61 -1.90 -13.42 10.36
N ASN A 62 -1.66 -12.20 9.86
CA ASN A 62 -2.30 -10.99 10.41
C ASN A 62 -3.70 -10.72 9.81
N ILE A 63 -4.02 -11.28 8.63
CA ILE A 63 -5.32 -11.04 7.98
C ILE A 63 -6.38 -12.02 8.50
N ASP A 64 -6.11 -13.31 8.44
CA ASP A 64 -7.09 -14.37 8.68
C ASP A 64 -6.67 -15.37 9.76
N GLY A 65 -5.51 -15.15 10.39
CA GLY A 65 -4.95 -16.10 11.34
C GLY A 65 -4.47 -17.40 10.68
N TYR A 66 -4.14 -17.40 9.39
CA TYR A 66 -3.73 -18.59 8.65
C TYR A 66 -2.64 -19.38 9.38
N ALA A 67 -2.88 -20.70 9.52
CA ALA A 67 -2.02 -21.64 10.22
C ALA A 67 -1.73 -21.29 11.70
N LEU A 68 -2.68 -20.63 12.37
CA LEU A 68 -2.69 -20.38 13.82
C LEU A 68 -3.86 -21.09 14.53
N GLU A 69 -4.48 -22.08 13.88
CA GLU A 69 -5.61 -22.83 14.46
C GLU A 69 -5.19 -23.54 15.76
N GLY A 70 -5.94 -23.28 16.83
CA GLY A 70 -5.69 -23.88 18.15
C GLY A 70 -4.52 -23.26 18.93
N GLU A 71 -3.73 -22.38 18.31
CA GLU A 71 -2.67 -21.63 18.98
C GLU A 71 -3.28 -20.52 19.85
N ARG A 72 -2.71 -20.35 21.04
CA ARG A 72 -3.16 -19.34 22.01
C ARG A 72 -2.08 -18.32 22.26
N ASP A 73 -2.49 -17.08 22.43
CA ASP A 73 -1.60 -16.04 22.91
C ASP A 73 -1.12 -16.34 24.33
N HIS A 74 0.18 -16.17 24.56
CA HIS A 74 0.80 -16.52 25.83
C HIS A 74 0.46 -15.51 26.95
N GLU A 75 0.12 -14.27 26.60
CA GLU A 75 -0.19 -13.21 27.57
C GLU A 75 -1.68 -13.21 27.95
N THR A 76 -2.56 -13.32 26.96
CA THR A 76 -4.02 -13.21 27.14
C THR A 76 -4.73 -14.56 27.25
N GLY A 77 -4.14 -15.64 26.70
CA GLY A 77 -4.77 -16.96 26.60
C GLY A 77 -5.84 -17.06 25.51
N GLU A 78 -6.12 -15.98 24.78
CA GLU A 78 -7.07 -15.95 23.66
C GLU A 78 -6.54 -16.73 22.46
N LEU A 79 -7.44 -17.16 21.57
CA LEU A 79 -7.04 -17.81 20.33
C LEU A 79 -6.40 -16.78 19.40
N LEU A 80 -5.25 -17.11 18.82
CA LEU A 80 -4.55 -16.20 17.91
C LEU A 80 -5.38 -15.87 16.66
N THR A 81 -6.29 -16.75 16.25
CA THR A 81 -7.25 -16.51 15.17
C THR A 81 -8.25 -15.40 15.51
N ASP A 82 -8.73 -15.38 16.76
CA ASP A 82 -9.69 -14.37 17.23
C ASP A 82 -9.00 -13.01 17.38
N SER A 83 -7.78 -13.01 17.91
CA SER A 83 -6.96 -11.80 17.99
C SER A 83 -6.64 -11.23 16.59
N ALA A 84 -6.30 -12.07 15.61
CA ALA A 84 -6.07 -11.62 14.22
C ALA A 84 -7.32 -10.97 13.60
N ALA A 85 -8.50 -11.56 13.81
CA ALA A 85 -9.78 -11.00 13.35
C ALA A 85 -10.08 -9.66 14.04
N ALA A 86 -9.88 -9.57 15.36
CA ALA A 86 -10.08 -8.34 16.13
C ALA A 86 -9.14 -7.20 15.68
N ILE A 87 -7.85 -7.50 15.48
CA ILE A 87 -6.86 -6.55 14.98
C ILE A 87 -7.24 -6.06 13.59
N THR A 88 -7.64 -6.97 12.69
CA THR A 88 -8.07 -6.60 11.33
C THR A 88 -9.33 -5.73 11.34
N ALA A 89 -10.32 -6.05 12.18
CA ALA A 89 -11.53 -5.24 12.33
C ALA A 89 -11.22 -3.84 12.88
N TRP A 90 -10.34 -3.74 13.88
CA TRP A 90 -9.89 -2.46 14.44
C TRP A 90 -9.14 -1.64 13.38
N ALA A 91 -8.16 -2.24 12.71
CA ALA A 91 -7.38 -1.57 11.67
C ALA A 91 -8.28 -1.06 10.52
N ALA A 92 -9.28 -1.85 10.11
CA ALA A 92 -10.25 -1.44 9.09
C ALA A 92 -11.15 -0.28 9.56
N THR A 93 -11.62 -0.33 10.80
CA THR A 93 -12.47 0.71 11.41
C THR A 93 -11.77 2.07 11.41
N TRP A 94 -10.48 2.08 11.75
CA TRP A 94 -9.67 3.30 11.83
C TRP A 94 -8.86 3.60 10.55
N ARG A 95 -9.03 2.79 9.50
CA ARG A 95 -8.31 2.90 8.22
C ARG A 95 -6.78 2.90 8.38
N ILE A 96 -6.27 2.10 9.31
CA ILE A 96 -4.84 1.98 9.62
C ILE A 96 -4.23 0.92 8.69
N PRO A 97 -3.27 1.27 7.82
CA PRO A 97 -2.61 0.26 7.00
C PRO A 97 -1.65 -0.58 7.85
N GLN A 98 -1.91 -1.89 7.93
CA GLN A 98 -1.11 -2.82 8.74
C GLN A 98 0.31 -3.04 8.17
N PHE A 99 0.49 -2.86 6.85
CA PHE A 99 1.78 -3.02 6.18
C PHE A 99 2.12 -1.78 5.36
N HIS A 100 3.29 -1.20 5.61
CA HIS A 100 3.84 -0.07 4.86
C HIS A 100 5.15 -0.47 4.18
N PRO A 101 5.11 -0.87 2.90
CA PRO A 101 6.34 -1.15 2.17
C PRO A 101 7.12 0.15 1.95
N ILE A 102 8.43 0.10 2.21
CA ILE A 102 9.36 1.21 2.00
C ILE A 102 10.05 1.03 0.65
N GLY A 103 10.27 2.13 -0.07
CA GLY A 103 11.04 2.11 -1.31
C GLY A 103 10.25 1.71 -2.56
N LEU A 104 8.94 1.50 -2.46
CA LEU A 104 8.10 1.28 -3.64
C LEU A 104 7.66 2.61 -4.28
N PRO A 105 7.47 2.66 -5.61
CA PRO A 105 6.82 3.78 -6.26
C PRO A 105 5.40 3.99 -5.74
N THR A 106 4.86 5.19 -5.98
CA THR A 106 3.58 5.58 -5.38
C THR A 106 2.40 4.74 -5.91
N MET A 107 1.73 4.02 -5.01
CA MET A 107 0.52 3.26 -5.36
C MET A 107 -0.64 4.15 -5.84
N GLY A 108 -0.58 5.45 -5.55
CA GLY A 108 -1.51 6.43 -6.11
C GLY A 108 -1.44 6.48 -7.64
N SER A 109 -0.23 6.67 -8.19
CA SER A 109 -0.03 6.72 -9.64
C SER A 109 -0.39 5.39 -10.28
N TYR A 110 0.02 4.27 -9.69
CA TYR A 110 -0.34 2.93 -10.15
C TYR A 110 -1.87 2.75 -10.31
N ARG A 111 -2.66 3.17 -9.30
CA ARG A 111 -4.12 3.08 -9.34
C ARG A 111 -4.75 4.00 -10.37
N GLU A 112 -4.22 5.22 -10.54
CA GLU A 112 -4.77 6.16 -11.52
C GLU A 112 -4.42 5.74 -12.96
N CYS A 113 -3.21 5.24 -13.23
CA CYS A 113 -2.85 4.65 -14.53
C CYS A 113 -3.79 3.50 -14.92
N ARG A 114 -4.19 2.64 -13.97
CA ARG A 114 -5.15 1.53 -14.21
C ARG A 114 -6.57 1.96 -14.54
N ARG A 115 -6.90 3.26 -14.38
CA ARG A 115 -8.16 3.85 -14.86
C ARG A 115 -8.10 4.20 -16.34
N ILE A 116 -6.90 4.41 -16.88
CA ILE A 116 -6.64 4.78 -18.26
C ILE A 116 -6.47 3.49 -19.06
N ARG A 117 -7.59 2.99 -19.60
CA ARG A 117 -7.66 1.73 -20.33
C ARG A 117 -7.88 1.98 -21.81
N SER A 118 -7.33 1.10 -22.64
CA SER A 118 -7.54 1.09 -24.10
C SER A 118 -7.08 2.36 -24.82
N ILE A 119 -6.28 3.21 -24.16
CA ILE A 119 -5.74 4.47 -24.70
C ILE A 119 -4.23 4.45 -24.45
N SER A 120 -3.46 4.85 -25.46
CA SER A 120 -2.02 5.15 -25.31
C SER A 120 -1.82 6.61 -24.92
N LEU A 121 -0.90 6.86 -24.00
CA LEU A 121 -0.50 8.19 -23.59
C LEU A 121 0.71 8.73 -24.36
N THR A 122 1.27 7.99 -25.31
CA THR A 122 2.48 8.40 -26.05
C THR A 122 2.33 9.77 -26.72
N GLU A 123 1.20 10.02 -27.38
CA GLU A 123 0.96 11.30 -28.06
C GLU A 123 0.66 12.46 -27.10
N THR A 124 0.04 12.15 -25.96
CA THR A 124 -0.31 13.18 -24.97
C THR A 124 0.87 13.52 -24.08
N PHE A 125 1.75 12.58 -23.78
CA PHE A 125 2.95 12.76 -22.98
C PHE A 125 4.20 12.34 -23.77
N ASP A 126 4.60 11.08 -23.62
CA ASP A 126 5.74 10.45 -24.29
C ASP A 126 5.72 8.93 -24.05
N GLU A 127 6.70 8.22 -24.61
CA GLU A 127 6.87 6.77 -24.45
C GLU A 127 7.20 6.35 -23.01
N GLU A 128 7.88 7.19 -22.22
CA GLU A 128 8.24 6.87 -20.84
C GLU A 128 7.00 6.81 -19.94
N VAL A 129 6.09 7.78 -20.09
CA VAL A 129 4.80 7.82 -19.39
C VAL A 129 3.90 6.67 -19.83
N GLU A 130 3.88 6.35 -21.13
CA GLU A 130 3.11 5.22 -21.64
C GLU A 130 3.65 3.89 -21.08
N ALA A 131 4.97 3.71 -20.96
CA ALA A 131 5.54 2.51 -20.37
C ALA A 131 5.07 2.29 -18.93
N VAL A 132 5.01 3.36 -18.12
CA VAL A 132 4.45 3.31 -16.76
C VAL A 132 2.97 2.94 -16.77
N ARG A 133 2.17 3.59 -17.63
CA ARG A 133 0.72 3.33 -17.71
C ARG A 133 0.43 1.91 -18.17
N ALA A 134 1.07 1.46 -19.25
CA ALA A 134 0.90 0.15 -19.84
C ALA A 134 1.25 -0.97 -18.86
N ALA A 135 2.37 -0.84 -18.14
CA ALA A 135 2.75 -1.80 -17.11
C ALA A 135 1.72 -1.85 -15.97
N ALA A 136 1.23 -0.68 -15.53
CA ALA A 136 0.20 -0.61 -14.50
C ALA A 136 -1.12 -1.27 -14.95
N ASP A 137 -1.58 -1.01 -16.16
CA ASP A 137 -2.80 -1.55 -16.75
C ASP A 137 -2.73 -3.08 -16.89
N ALA A 138 -1.61 -3.58 -17.42
CA ALA A 138 -1.30 -5.01 -17.52
C ALA A 138 -1.19 -5.72 -16.16
N GLY A 139 -1.03 -4.97 -15.07
CA GLY A 139 -0.82 -5.53 -13.74
C GLY A 139 0.61 -6.01 -13.48
N ASP A 140 1.56 -5.71 -14.37
CA ASP A 140 2.97 -6.02 -14.19
C ASP A 140 3.62 -4.99 -13.26
N PHE A 141 3.62 -5.31 -11.97
CA PHE A 141 4.17 -4.41 -10.96
C PHE A 141 5.69 -4.25 -11.05
N MET A 142 6.42 -5.25 -11.55
CA MET A 142 7.87 -5.17 -11.71
C MET A 142 8.25 -4.26 -12.87
N ALA A 143 7.56 -4.38 -14.01
CA ALA A 143 7.72 -3.47 -15.13
C ALA A 143 7.31 -2.04 -14.73
N TYR A 144 6.20 -1.88 -13.99
CA TYR A 144 5.76 -0.59 -13.46
C TYR A 144 6.82 0.06 -12.56
N MET A 145 7.41 -0.73 -11.65
CA MET A 145 8.45 -0.25 -10.76
C MET A 145 9.70 0.19 -11.52
N THR A 146 10.12 -0.61 -12.50
CA THR A 146 11.25 -0.27 -13.37
C THR A 146 10.98 1.01 -14.16
N ALA A 147 9.82 1.13 -14.78
CA ALA A 147 9.43 2.30 -15.58
C ALA A 147 9.29 3.58 -14.73
N GLN A 148 8.98 3.47 -13.44
CA GLN A 148 8.96 4.61 -12.52
C GLN A 148 10.35 5.09 -12.09
N GLY A 149 11.43 4.43 -12.51
CA GLY A 149 12.81 4.73 -12.11
C GLY A 149 13.39 3.74 -11.09
N GLY A 150 12.67 2.67 -10.76
CA GLY A 150 13.14 1.59 -9.89
C GLY A 150 12.74 1.73 -8.41
N ALA A 151 13.30 0.86 -7.58
CA ALA A 151 13.07 0.89 -6.14
C ALA A 151 13.86 2.04 -5.48
N ASN A 152 13.28 2.66 -4.46
CA ASN A 152 13.82 3.78 -3.69
C ASN A 152 14.06 5.08 -4.49
N VAL A 153 13.52 5.19 -5.70
CA VAL A 153 13.54 6.45 -6.46
C VAL A 153 12.84 7.56 -5.66
N PRO A 154 13.47 8.74 -5.49
CA PRO A 154 12.84 9.89 -4.87
C PRO A 154 11.49 10.21 -5.53
N ARG A 155 10.53 10.70 -4.75
CA ARG A 155 9.17 10.94 -5.27
C ARG A 155 9.13 11.96 -6.40
N ASP A 156 10.03 12.91 -6.41
CA ASP A 156 10.09 13.97 -7.40
C ASP A 156 10.77 13.50 -8.70
N ASP A 157 11.53 12.39 -8.63
CA ASP A 157 12.18 11.76 -9.77
C ASP A 157 11.35 10.62 -10.40
N GLN A 158 10.18 10.31 -9.81
CA GLN A 158 9.24 9.33 -10.38
C GLN A 158 8.63 9.86 -11.68
N ARG A 159 8.61 9.02 -12.72
CA ARG A 159 8.10 9.39 -14.06
C ARG A 159 6.64 9.81 -14.07
N VAL A 160 5.79 9.18 -13.25
CA VAL A 160 4.36 9.51 -13.15
C VAL A 160 3.96 9.77 -11.71
N ARG A 161 3.33 10.92 -11.47
CA ARG A 161 2.81 11.32 -10.17
C ARG A 161 1.31 11.59 -10.24
N VAL A 162 0.65 11.50 -9.09
CA VAL A 162 -0.78 11.81 -8.96
C VAL A 162 -0.98 13.32 -8.95
N ALA A 163 -1.76 13.80 -9.91
CA ALA A 163 -2.22 15.18 -9.94
C ALA A 163 -3.34 15.40 -8.91
N ARG A 164 -3.24 16.50 -8.15
CA ARG A 164 -4.26 16.93 -7.18
C ARG A 164 -4.64 18.37 -7.42
N ARG A 165 -5.93 18.69 -7.23
CA ARG A 165 -6.43 20.06 -7.22
C ARG A 165 -7.16 20.33 -5.91
N VAL A 166 -7.15 21.59 -5.48
CA VAL A 166 -7.99 22.03 -4.36
C VAL A 166 -9.44 21.90 -4.80
N ALA A 167 -10.25 21.25 -3.98
CA ALA A 167 -11.68 21.12 -4.22
C ALA A 167 -12.37 22.47 -3.95
N ASN A 168 -13.45 22.73 -4.69
CA ASN A 168 -14.28 23.93 -4.45
C ASN A 168 -15.10 23.85 -3.15
N GLU A 169 -15.00 22.75 -2.42
CA GLU A 169 -15.67 22.52 -1.14
C GLU A 169 -14.63 22.40 -0.02
N LEU A 170 -15.01 22.87 1.17
CA LEU A 170 -14.24 22.72 2.39
C LEU A 170 -14.65 21.44 3.13
N ASN A 171 -13.77 20.94 3.99
CA ASN A 171 -14.15 19.85 4.89
C ASN A 171 -15.10 20.35 6.00
N ALA A 172 -15.52 19.44 6.90
CA ALA A 172 -16.38 19.78 8.04
C ALA A 172 -15.77 20.75 9.07
N TYR A 173 -14.51 21.16 8.85
CA TYR A 173 -13.74 22.07 9.69
C TYR A 173 -13.34 23.34 8.91
N ASP A 174 -14.00 23.63 7.78
CA ASP A 174 -13.74 24.78 6.91
C ASP A 174 -12.31 24.84 6.33
N GLU A 175 -11.65 23.69 6.17
CA GLU A 175 -10.32 23.60 5.57
C GLU A 175 -10.37 23.16 4.11
N GLU A 176 -9.42 23.66 3.32
CA GLU A 176 -9.24 23.25 1.92
C GLU A 176 -8.88 21.77 1.80
N VAL A 177 -9.57 21.07 0.90
CA VAL A 177 -9.30 19.65 0.63
C VAL A 177 -8.69 19.47 -0.75
N LYS A 178 -7.51 18.83 -0.82
CA LYS A 178 -6.90 18.42 -2.09
C LYS A 178 -7.47 17.09 -2.57
N LYS A 179 -8.13 17.08 -3.73
CA LYS A 179 -8.65 15.86 -4.38
C LYS A 179 -7.74 15.41 -5.50
N VAL A 180 -7.64 14.09 -5.66
CA VAL A 180 -6.99 13.48 -6.83
C VAL A 180 -7.82 13.77 -8.06
N VAL A 181 -7.19 14.26 -9.13
CA VAL A 181 -7.86 14.55 -10.41
C VAL A 181 -7.33 13.71 -11.56
N GLY A 182 -6.11 13.17 -11.45
CA GLY A 182 -5.44 12.57 -12.58
C GLY A 182 -4.00 12.18 -12.30
N ILE A 183 -3.23 12.14 -13.39
CA ILE A 183 -1.78 11.94 -13.36
C ILE A 183 -1.07 13.08 -14.11
N PHE A 184 0.19 13.30 -13.78
CA PHE A 184 1.09 14.18 -14.52
C PHE A 184 2.50 13.57 -14.54
N ALA A 185 3.34 14.08 -15.43
CA ALA A 185 4.73 13.69 -15.58
C ALA A 185 5.63 14.86 -15.16
N PRO A 186 6.44 14.72 -14.08
CA PRO A 186 7.23 15.83 -13.55
C PRO A 186 8.17 16.46 -14.59
N HIS A 187 8.75 15.66 -15.48
CA HIS A 187 9.66 16.12 -16.53
C HIS A 187 8.97 16.90 -17.66
N LEU A 188 7.64 16.81 -17.78
CA LEU A 188 6.83 17.57 -18.74
C LEU A 188 6.11 18.76 -18.08
N GLY A 189 6.29 18.95 -16.78
CA GLY A 189 5.68 20.03 -16.00
C GLY A 189 4.37 19.63 -15.31
N GLU A 190 4.14 20.20 -14.11
CA GLU A 190 3.00 19.85 -13.26
C GLU A 190 1.64 20.30 -13.82
N SER A 191 1.63 21.26 -14.75
CA SER A 191 0.40 21.76 -15.39
C SER A 191 -0.17 20.80 -16.43
N HIS A 192 0.67 19.90 -16.98
CA HIS A 192 0.25 18.96 -18.01
C HIS A 192 -0.37 17.72 -17.36
N VAL A 193 -1.69 17.77 -17.14
CA VAL A 193 -2.43 16.77 -16.38
C VAL A 193 -3.36 15.98 -17.30
N TYR A 194 -3.33 14.67 -17.18
CA TYR A 194 -4.35 13.79 -17.74
C TYR A 194 -5.39 13.46 -16.67
N GLU A 195 -6.62 13.89 -16.89
CA GLU A 195 -7.72 13.73 -15.95
C GLU A 195 -8.32 12.32 -16.01
N THR A 196 -8.43 11.66 -14.86
CA THR A 196 -8.95 10.29 -14.72
C THR A 196 -10.27 10.24 -13.96
N ARG A 197 -10.69 11.36 -13.37
CA ARG A 197 -11.84 11.48 -12.46
C ARG A 197 -12.80 12.55 -12.92
N THR A 198 -13.39 12.32 -14.08
CA THR A 198 -14.37 13.23 -14.70
C THR A 198 -15.79 13.02 -14.18
N THR A 199 -16.10 11.84 -13.63
CA THR A 199 -17.43 11.51 -13.09
C THR A 199 -17.52 11.79 -11.59
N GLN A 200 -18.57 12.49 -11.18
CA GLN A 200 -18.93 12.69 -9.78
C GLN A 200 -20.11 11.79 -9.40
N TRP A 201 -19.98 11.10 -8.26
CA TRP A 201 -21.05 10.28 -7.70
C TRP A 201 -21.60 10.98 -6.47
N ARG A 202 -22.92 11.14 -6.41
CA ARG A 202 -23.65 11.64 -5.23
C ARG A 202 -24.46 10.50 -4.64
N ILE A 203 -24.34 10.29 -3.33
CA ILE A 203 -25.22 9.38 -2.61
C ILE A 203 -26.60 10.03 -2.58
N VAL A 204 -27.59 9.36 -3.15
CA VAL A 204 -29.01 9.75 -3.12
C VAL A 204 -29.79 8.66 -2.40
N ALA A 205 -30.81 9.07 -1.63
CA ALA A 205 -31.75 8.13 -1.04
C ALA A 205 -32.47 7.35 -2.16
N SER A 206 -32.56 6.03 -2.02
CA SER A 206 -33.31 5.20 -2.96
C SER A 206 -34.80 5.57 -2.89
N ALA A 207 -35.42 5.85 -4.04
CA ALA A 207 -36.85 6.16 -4.14
C ALA A 207 -37.73 4.92 -4.33
N VAL A 208 -37.14 3.73 -4.38
CA VAL A 208 -37.84 2.47 -4.61
C VAL A 208 -37.76 1.61 -3.35
N ASP A 209 -38.91 1.14 -2.89
CA ASP A 209 -39.04 0.10 -1.87
C ASP A 209 -38.53 -1.22 -2.49
N SER A 210 -37.21 -1.41 -2.47
CA SER A 210 -36.58 -2.61 -2.99
C SER A 210 -36.77 -3.73 -1.97
N GLU A 211 -37.45 -4.81 -2.37
CA GLU A 211 -37.57 -6.03 -1.57
C GLU A 211 -36.22 -6.43 -0.97
N VAL A 212 -36.24 -6.71 0.34
CA VAL A 212 -35.06 -7.11 1.11
C VAL A 212 -34.50 -8.40 0.53
N LEU A 213 -33.50 -8.27 -0.34
CA LEU A 213 -32.66 -9.40 -0.72
C LEU A 213 -31.89 -9.82 0.52
N THR A 214 -32.35 -10.92 1.11
CA THR A 214 -31.66 -11.63 2.19
C THR A 214 -30.40 -12.28 1.62
N VAL A 215 -29.36 -11.46 1.42
CA VAL A 215 -28.01 -11.99 1.28
C VAL A 215 -27.64 -12.53 2.65
N LYS A 216 -27.48 -13.85 2.76
CA LYS A 216 -26.87 -14.49 3.94
C LYS A 216 -25.39 -14.09 3.99
N SER A 217 -25.14 -12.86 4.43
CA SER A 217 -23.82 -12.41 4.83
C SER A 217 -23.56 -12.98 6.22
N ALA A 218 -22.48 -13.74 6.37
CA ALA A 218 -21.95 -14.07 7.69
C ALA A 218 -21.66 -12.75 8.43
N SER A 219 -22.25 -12.64 9.63
CA SER A 219 -22.16 -11.55 10.61
C SER A 219 -21.21 -10.39 10.25
N GLY A 220 -21.75 -9.42 9.54
CA GLY A 220 -21.14 -8.11 9.29
C GLY A 220 -22.23 -7.21 8.72
N ALA A 221 -22.45 -6.05 9.36
CA ALA A 221 -23.61 -5.17 9.16
C ALA A 221 -24.06 -5.02 7.68
N PRO A 222 -25.38 -5.11 7.39
CA PRO A 222 -25.87 -5.05 6.02
C PRO A 222 -25.71 -3.62 5.48
N ARG A 223 -24.87 -3.46 4.45
CA ARG A 223 -24.87 -2.24 3.62
C ARG A 223 -25.55 -2.58 2.30
N VAL A 224 -26.82 -2.21 2.17
CA VAL A 224 -27.52 -2.23 0.88
C VAL A 224 -27.09 -0.96 0.13
N LEU A 225 -26.44 -1.13 -1.02
CA LEU A 225 -26.09 -0.04 -1.93
C LEU A 225 -26.74 -0.33 -3.29
N SER A 226 -27.74 0.46 -3.66
CA SER A 226 -28.30 0.48 -5.01
C SER A 226 -27.67 1.62 -5.81
N ILE A 227 -27.13 1.34 -6.98
CA ILE A 227 -26.53 2.33 -7.90
C ILE A 227 -27.50 2.53 -9.06
N THR A 228 -27.90 3.78 -9.31
CA THR A 228 -28.67 4.15 -10.51
C THR A 228 -27.82 5.10 -11.36
N VAL A 229 -27.83 4.87 -12.67
CA VAL A 229 -27.11 5.65 -13.69
C VAL A 229 -28.04 6.77 -14.19
N GLY A 230 -27.54 7.99 -14.26
CA GLY A 230 -28.20 9.15 -14.88
C GLY A 230 -27.27 9.80 -15.89
#